data_AF-S6B9S8-F1
#
_entry.id   AF-S6B9S8-F1
#
_cell.length_a   1.000
_cell.length_b   1.000
_cell.length_c   1.000
_cell.angle_alpha   90.00
_cell.angle_beta   90.00
_cell.angle_gamma   90.00
#
_symmetry.space_group_name_H-M   'P 1'
#
loop_
_entity.id
_entity.type
_entity.pdbx_description
1 polymer ?
#
loop_
_entity_poly.entity_id
_entity_poly.type
_entity_poly.pdbx_seq_one_letter_code
_entity_poly.pdbx_strand_id
1 'polypeptide(L)'
;MDKQRAVIDILDKRFGPVLQPLFITVNPKRDTVSKLAVYAKAYHPRLVALTGTDDQIKDVSKKFRVYYNQGITATDQDYLIDHSIIHYLLDENGEFIEFYSKNVNAKEMADDIAKIVQKRI
;
A
#
# COMPACT_ATOMS: atom_id res chain seq x y z
N MET A 1 5.21 6.27 -3.89
CA MET A 1 4.42 6.59 -2.67
C MET A 1 3.79 7.98 -2.72
N ASP A 2 4.32 8.92 -3.50
CA ASP A 2 3.79 10.31 -3.58
C ASP A 2 2.31 10.40 -3.92
N LYS A 3 1.83 9.53 -4.82
CA LYS A 3 0.39 9.42 -5.13
C LYS A 3 -0.44 9.10 -3.89
N GLN A 4 -0.06 8.09 -3.10
CA GLN A 4 -0.77 7.68 -1.89
C GLN A 4 -0.75 8.81 -0.85
N ARG A 5 0.40 9.47 -0.65
CA ARG A 5 0.52 10.63 0.25
C ARG A 5 -0.44 11.75 -0.15
N ALA A 6 -0.44 12.15 -1.42
CA ALA A 6 -1.32 13.20 -1.90
C ALA A 6 -2.82 12.85 -1.73
N VAL A 7 -3.19 11.58 -1.94
CA VAL A 7 -4.56 11.11 -1.71
C VAL A 7 -4.97 11.29 -0.23
N ILE A 8 -4.11 10.88 0.70
CA ILE A 8 -4.35 11.04 2.14
C ILE A 8 -4.50 12.52 2.49
N ASP A 9 -3.57 13.38 2.04
CA ASP A 9 -3.60 14.82 2.32
C ASP A 9 -4.87 15.50 1.78
N ILE A 10 -5.37 15.09 0.61
CA ILE A 10 -6.60 15.62 0.02
C ILE A 10 -7.82 15.20 0.85
N LEU A 11 -7.90 13.93 1.26
CA LEU A 11 -9.04 13.39 2.00
C LEU A 11 -9.06 13.89 3.45
N ASP A 12 -7.90 13.98 4.09
CA ASP A 12 -7.76 14.49 5.45
C ASP A 12 -8.24 15.95 5.55
N LYS A 13 -7.98 16.77 4.53
CA LYS A 13 -8.51 18.14 4.45
C LYS A 13 -10.03 18.22 4.31
N ARG A 14 -10.67 17.20 3.74
CA ARG A 14 -12.12 17.19 3.45
C ARG A 14 -12.94 16.57 4.56
N PHE A 15 -12.45 15.49 5.15
CA PHE A 15 -13.22 14.64 6.07
C PHE A 15 -12.49 14.34 7.38
N GLY A 16 -11.27 14.86 7.57
CA GLY A 16 -10.41 14.41 8.64
C GLY A 16 -9.84 13.01 8.37
N PRO A 17 -9.28 12.34 9.39
CA PRO A 17 -8.44 11.16 9.23
C PRO A 17 -9.20 9.86 8.89
N VAL A 18 -9.96 9.83 7.79
CA VAL A 18 -10.86 8.72 7.42
C VAL A 18 -10.16 7.51 6.80
N LEU A 19 -8.90 7.62 6.37
CA LEU A 19 -8.15 6.50 5.78
C LEU A 19 -6.96 6.05 6.62
N GLN A 20 -6.80 4.74 6.81
CA GLN A 20 -5.56 4.16 7.35
C GLN A 20 -4.66 3.67 6.20
N PRO A 21 -3.58 4.40 5.85
CA PRO A 21 -2.65 3.93 4.82
C PRO A 21 -1.81 2.76 5.34
N LEU A 22 -1.78 1.68 4.56
CA LEU A 22 -0.99 0.49 4.81
C LEU A 22 0.03 0.28 3.67
N PHE A 23 1.23 -0.16 4.04
CA PHE A 23 2.25 -0.67 3.12
C PHE A 23 2.64 -2.07 3.55
N ILE A 24 2.51 -3.06 2.66
CA ILE A 24 2.92 -4.43 2.94
C ILE A 24 4.11 -4.74 2.03
N THR A 25 5.26 -5.08 2.63
CA THR A 25 6.42 -5.50 1.83
C THR A 25 6.17 -6.87 1.19
N VAL A 26 6.76 -7.09 0.03
CA VAL A 26 6.90 -8.42 -0.59
C VAL A 26 8.31 -9.02 -0.41
N ASN A 27 9.20 -8.34 0.33
CA ASN A 27 10.58 -8.74 0.56
C ASN A 27 10.97 -8.82 2.05
N PRO A 28 10.38 -9.75 2.81
CA PRO A 28 10.58 -9.81 4.26
C PRO A 28 12.05 -10.06 4.65
N LYS A 29 12.86 -10.67 3.76
CA LYS A 29 14.29 -10.91 3.98
C LYS A 29 15.11 -9.62 4.10
N ARG A 30 14.75 -8.58 3.34
CA ARG A 30 15.45 -7.28 3.34
C ARG A 30 14.77 -6.26 4.24
N ASP A 31 13.44 -6.30 4.26
CA ASP A 31 12.57 -5.28 4.82
C ASP A 31 12.16 -5.66 6.24
N THR A 32 13.12 -5.53 7.16
CA THR A 32 12.92 -5.75 8.59
C THR A 32 12.01 -4.68 9.19
N VAL A 33 11.41 -4.99 10.33
CA VAL A 33 10.54 -4.06 11.08
C VAL A 33 11.22 -2.71 11.32
N SER A 34 12.48 -2.70 11.76
CA SER A 34 13.22 -1.45 12.01
C SER A 34 13.41 -0.60 10.76
N LYS A 35 13.73 -1.22 9.61
CA LYS A 35 13.89 -0.51 8.33
C LYS A 35 12.56 0.03 7.84
N LEU A 36 11.50 -0.77 7.92
CA LEU A 36 10.16 -0.37 7.53
C LEU A 36 9.59 0.74 8.42
N ALA A 37 9.91 0.75 9.72
CA ALA A 37 9.52 1.84 10.61
C ALA A 37 10.16 3.18 10.21
N VAL A 38 11.45 3.16 9.85
CA VAL A 38 12.14 4.36 9.33
C VAL A 38 11.55 4.79 7.99
N TYR A 39 11.33 3.83 7.08
CA TYR A 39 10.70 4.07 5.79
C TYR A 39 9.33 4.73 5.97
N ALA A 40 8.43 4.12 6.75
CA ALA A 40 7.07 4.58 6.93
C ALA A 40 7.00 6.03 7.46
N LYS A 41 7.81 6.34 8.49
CA LYS A 41 7.91 7.68 9.07
C LYS A 41 8.39 8.73 8.08
N ALA A 42 9.27 8.37 7.15
CA ALA A 42 9.76 9.29 6.13
C ALA A 42 8.69 9.66 5.08
N TYR A 43 7.71 8.77 4.84
CA TYR A 43 6.65 9.03 3.85
C TYR A 43 5.44 9.75 4.43
N HIS A 44 4.88 9.23 5.52
CA HIS A 44 3.68 9.80 6.13
C HIS A 44 3.55 9.36 7.59
N PRO A 45 3.23 10.26 8.54
CA PRO A 45 3.18 9.94 9.97
C PRO A 45 2.14 8.86 10.32
N ARG A 46 1.11 8.68 9.48
CA ARG A 46 0.05 7.67 9.66
C ARG A 46 0.30 6.37 8.90
N LEU A 47 1.35 6.27 8.08
CA LEU A 47 1.64 5.06 7.31
C LEU A 47 2.05 3.93 8.25
N VAL A 48 1.34 2.82 8.19
CA VAL A 48 1.72 1.58 8.88
C VAL A 48 2.34 0.64 7.85
N ALA A 49 3.61 0.29 8.07
CA ALA A 49 4.31 -0.69 7.25
C ALA A 49 4.29 -2.06 7.92
N LEU A 50 3.96 -3.09 7.14
CA LEU A 50 3.83 -4.48 7.56
C LEU A 50 4.86 -5.35 6.83
N THR A 51 5.39 -6.32 7.58
CA THR A 51 6.24 -7.41 7.10
C THR A 51 5.86 -8.68 7.84
N GLY A 52 6.40 -9.83 7.45
CA GLY A 52 6.07 -11.12 8.04
C GLY A 52 6.98 -12.24 7.57
N THR A 53 6.56 -13.46 7.82
CA THR A 53 7.20 -14.66 7.27
C THR A 53 6.93 -14.78 5.77
N ASP A 54 7.78 -15.52 5.04
CA ASP A 54 7.58 -15.79 3.62
C ASP A 54 6.18 -16.39 3.34
N ASP A 55 5.67 -17.24 4.24
CA ASP A 55 4.33 -17.83 4.13
C ASP A 55 3.21 -16.79 4.30
N GLN A 56 3.35 -15.85 5.24
CA GLN A 56 2.38 -14.76 5.42
C GLN A 56 2.37 -13.83 4.21
N ILE A 57 3.55 -13.50 3.67
CA ILE A 57 3.66 -12.68 2.46
C ILE A 57 3.04 -13.41 1.26
N LYS A 58 3.31 -14.70 1.09
CA LYS A 58 2.71 -15.52 0.04
C LYS A 58 1.18 -15.58 0.15
N ASP A 59 0.65 -15.74 1.36
CA ASP A 59 -0.80 -15.77 1.61
C ASP A 59 -1.47 -14.43 1.24
N VAL A 60 -0.94 -13.30 1.72
CA VAL A 60 -1.52 -11.98 1.41
C VAL A 60 -1.38 -11.64 -0.08
N SER A 61 -0.24 -11.95 -0.70
CA SER A 61 -0.07 -11.74 -2.14
C SER A 61 -1.07 -12.55 -2.96
N LYS A 62 -1.38 -13.79 -2.54
CA LYS A 62 -2.43 -14.61 -3.19
C LYS A 62 -3.83 -14.01 -3.01
N LYS A 63 -4.19 -13.59 -1.80
CA LYS A 63 -5.50 -13.00 -1.49
C LYS A 63 -5.77 -11.74 -2.30
N PHE A 64 -4.76 -10.89 -2.45
CA PHE A 64 -4.84 -9.65 -3.21
C PHE A 64 -4.41 -9.79 -4.68
N ARG A 65 -4.14 -11.02 -5.14
CA ARG A 65 -3.66 -11.32 -6.51
C ARG A 65 -2.48 -10.43 -6.93
N VAL A 66 -1.62 -10.08 -5.97
CA VAL A 66 -0.41 -9.30 -6.20
C VAL A 66 0.64 -10.25 -6.75
N TYR A 67 1.10 -9.95 -7.96
CA TYR A 67 2.26 -10.59 -8.52
C TYR A 67 3.52 -9.93 -7.97
N TYR A 68 4.50 -10.73 -7.59
CA TYR A 68 5.86 -10.27 -7.38
C TYR A 68 6.85 -11.32 -7.88
N ASN A 69 7.98 -10.88 -8.43
CA ASN A 69 9.04 -11.76 -8.89
C ASN A 69 10.39 -11.20 -8.48
N GLN A 70 11.18 -12.02 -7.80
CA GLN A 70 12.58 -11.77 -7.55
C GLN A 70 13.33 -12.05 -8.85
N GLY A 71 13.79 -11.01 -9.54
CA GLY A 71 14.51 -11.17 -10.81
C GLY A 71 15.72 -12.11 -10.67
N ILE A 72 16.15 -12.71 -11.79
CA ILE A 72 17.36 -13.54 -11.81
C ILE A 72 18.56 -12.64 -11.48
N THR A 73 19.24 -12.92 -10.37
CA THR A 73 20.45 -12.19 -9.98
C THR A 73 21.60 -13.15 -9.72
N ALA A 74 22.80 -12.75 -10.13
CA ALA A 74 24.03 -13.53 -9.95
C ALA A 74 24.56 -13.49 -8.51
N THR A 75 24.07 -12.55 -7.69
CA THR A 75 24.43 -12.37 -6.28
C THR A 75 23.20 -11.97 -5.46
N ASP A 76 23.09 -12.50 -4.25
CA ASP A 76 21.96 -12.24 -3.33
C ASP A 76 21.92 -10.80 -2.77
N GLN A 77 22.91 -9.96 -3.10
CA GLN A 77 23.08 -8.66 -2.44
C GLN A 77 22.35 -7.50 -3.13
N ASP A 78 22.14 -7.54 -4.44
CA ASP A 78 21.49 -6.44 -5.18
C ASP A 78 20.50 -6.97 -6.21
N TYR A 79 19.29 -7.28 -5.74
CA TYR A 79 18.19 -7.69 -6.61
C TYR A 79 16.98 -6.76 -6.52
N LEU A 80 16.34 -6.59 -7.68
CA LEU A 80 15.07 -5.91 -7.82
C LEU A 80 13.93 -6.93 -7.74
N ILE A 81 12.84 -6.51 -7.13
CA ILE A 81 11.59 -7.26 -7.13
C ILE A 81 10.60 -6.49 -7.99
N ASP A 82 10.23 -7.11 -9.11
CA ASP A 82 9.07 -6.67 -9.88
C ASP A 82 7.83 -6.98 -9.06
N HIS A 83 6.93 -6.02 -8.94
CA HIS A 83 5.67 -6.19 -8.20
C HIS A 83 4.56 -5.38 -8.84
N SER A 84 3.31 -5.82 -8.64
CA SER A 84 2.13 -5.09 -9.10
C SER A 84 2.05 -3.69 -8.47
N ILE A 85 1.77 -2.67 -9.29
CA ILE A 85 1.63 -1.27 -8.85
C ILE A 85 0.15 -0.90 -8.80
N ILE A 86 -0.57 -1.52 -7.86
CA ILE A 86 -2.01 -1.35 -7.63
C ILE A 86 -2.23 -0.96 -6.18
N HIS A 87 -3.14 -0.01 -5.94
CA HIS A 87 -3.60 0.34 -4.60
C HIS A 87 -4.97 -0.31 -4.38
N TYR A 88 -5.22 -0.84 -3.20
CA TYR A 88 -6.50 -1.44 -2.82
C TYR A 88 -7.17 -0.59 -1.74
N LEU A 89 -8.46 -0.36 -1.89
CA LEU A 89 -9.32 0.24 -0.88
C LEU A 89 -10.16 -0.86 -0.25
N LEU A 90 -10.07 -0.95 1.08
CA LEU A 90 -10.85 -1.86 1.90
C LEU A 90 -11.74 -1.03 2.83
N ASP A 91 -12.82 -1.65 3.31
CA ASP A 91 -13.61 -1.07 4.40
C ASP A 91 -13.07 -1.45 5.79
N GLU A 92 -13.75 -0.95 6.83
CA GLU A 92 -13.41 -1.19 8.23
C GLU A 92 -13.48 -2.67 8.66
N ASN A 93 -14.21 -3.50 7.92
CA ASN A 93 -14.29 -4.95 8.14
C ASN A 93 -13.24 -5.72 7.33
N GLY A 94 -12.44 -5.02 6.52
CA GLY A 94 -11.45 -5.60 5.62
C GLY A 94 -12.05 -6.11 4.31
N GLU A 95 -13.29 -5.76 3.99
CA GLU A 95 -13.91 -6.14 2.72
C GLU A 95 -13.40 -5.25 1.59
N PHE A 96 -13.20 -5.87 0.42
CA PHE A 96 -12.74 -5.16 -0.77
C PHE A 96 -13.80 -4.18 -1.28
N ILE A 97 -13.41 -2.92 -1.48
CA ILE A 97 -14.26 -1.89 -2.08
C ILE A 97 -13.84 -1.63 -3.53
N GLU A 98 -12.59 -1.25 -3.75
CA GLU A 98 -12.10 -0.78 -5.07
C GLU A 98 -10.57 -0.95 -5.20
N PHE A 99 -10.04 -0.96 -6.43
CA PHE A 99 -8.61 -0.88 -6.70
C PHE A 99 -8.26 0.28 -7.67
N TYR A 100 -7.05 0.83 -7.50
CA TYR A 100 -6.54 1.92 -8.33
C TYR A 100 -5.23 1.52 -8.98
N SER A 101 -5.24 1.48 -10.31
CA SER A 101 -4.05 1.16 -11.10
C SER A 101 -3.00 2.28 -11.04
N LYS A 102 -1.83 2.02 -11.64
CA LYS A 102 -0.76 3.02 -11.79
C LYS A 102 -1.25 4.31 -12.48
N ASN A 103 -2.14 4.19 -13.46
CA ASN A 103 -2.51 5.29 -14.37
C ASN A 103 -3.49 6.30 -13.74
N VAL A 104 -4.22 5.90 -12.69
CA VAL A 104 -5.10 6.82 -11.96
C VAL A 104 -4.25 7.82 -11.19
N ASN A 105 -4.51 9.11 -11.37
CA ASN A 105 -3.79 10.16 -10.66
C ASN A 105 -4.33 10.37 -9.22
N ALA A 106 -3.58 11.11 -8.39
CA ALA A 106 -3.94 11.29 -6.98
C ALA A 106 -5.28 11.99 -6.77
N LYS A 107 -5.62 12.98 -7.61
CA LYS A 107 -6.87 13.73 -7.49
C LYS A 107 -8.06 12.86 -7.87
N GLU A 108 -7.95 12.12 -8.97
CA GLU A 108 -8.98 11.16 -9.41
C GLU A 108 -9.25 10.11 -8.34
N MET A 109 -8.20 9.49 -7.80
CA MET A 109 -8.32 8.51 -6.72
C MET A 109 -8.96 9.13 -5.46
N ALA A 110 -8.54 10.33 -5.05
CA ALA A 110 -9.11 11.00 -3.88
C ALA A 110 -10.58 11.41 -4.09
N ASP A 111 -10.94 11.90 -5.27
CA ASP A 111 -12.32 12.29 -5.59
C ASP A 111 -13.26 11.07 -5.64
N ASP A 112 -12.76 9.92 -6.09
CA ASP A 112 -13.52 8.68 -6.06
C ASP A 112 -13.72 8.15 -4.63
N ILE A 113 -12.65 8.06 -3.84
CA ILE A 113 -12.73 7.68 -2.42
C ILE A 113 -13.65 8.63 -1.65
N ALA A 114 -13.63 9.93 -1.93
CA ALA A 114 -14.50 10.91 -1.28
C ALA A 114 -15.99 10.57 -1.49
N LYS A 115 -16.38 10.13 -2.69
CA LYS A 115 -17.77 9.71 -2.98
C LYS A 115 -18.15 8.46 -2.19
N ILE A 116 -17.21 7.53 -2.01
CA ILE A 116 -17.41 6.31 -1.23
C ILE A 116 -17.61 6.67 0.24
N VAL A 117 -16.74 7.51 0.80
CA VAL A 117 -16.83 7.98 2.20
C VAL A 117 -18.17 8.68 2.45
N GLN A 118 -18.58 9.60 1.56
CA GLN A 118 -19.84 10.33 1.69
C GLN A 118 -21.10 9.45 1.65
N LYS A 119 -21.05 8.28 1.02
CA LYS A 119 -22.18 7.34 0.97
C LYS A 119 -22.27 6.43 2.20
N ARG A 120 -21.18 6.35 2.98
CA ARG A 120 -21.07 5.49 4.17
C ARG A 120 -21.23 6.26 5.48
N ILE A 121 -21.23 7.59 5.43
CA ILE A 121 -21.61 8.50 6.53
C ILE A 121 -23.11 8.78 6.42
#